data_AF-A0A9N8EXF2-F1
#
_entry.id   AF-A0A9N8EXF2-F1
#
_cell.length_a   1.000
_cell.length_b   1.000
_cell.length_c   1.000
_cell.angle_alpha   90.00
_cell.angle_beta   90.00
_cell.angle_gamma   90.00
#
_symmetry.space_group_name_H-M   'P 1'
#
loop_
_entity.id
_entity.type
_entity.pdbx_description
1 polymer ?
#
loop_
_entity_poly.entity_id
_entity_poly.type
_entity_poly.pdbx_seq_one_letter_code
_entity_poly.pdbx_strand_id
1 'polypeptide(L)'
;MTSFVAIDHFTTETLTAIPPEEKPTYNSLKIIHQELNANAMTIPSGIGGGHYRHLTLVLTAAQYNALPNTEAWANPAHPGQAPVHGAAPTAAQIAETNRLFAANEKQFLIFRGTETALKKQLLEAVSNTFTNTLKHKMYGYAQVTAHEILAHLDAEYGTVDADDIKDNEKRMNATWNPSQPIEDLYNQVKDAQKFGGDHDDISEKKSSQRHHRELNPKWSFHCCPLRSQQNRPWPTSKRNSRLQTRKDAESSL
;
A
#
# COMPACT_ATOMS: atom_id res chain seq x y z
N MET A 1 -10.68 4.61 35.67
CA MET A 1 -9.90 4.88 34.46
C MET A 1 -10.26 3.79 33.47
N THR A 2 -10.91 4.14 32.36
CA THR A 2 -11.11 3.20 31.24
C THR A 2 -9.73 2.75 30.76
N SER A 3 -9.45 1.45 30.84
CA SER A 3 -8.21 0.88 30.31
C SER A 3 -8.18 1.11 28.80
N PHE A 4 -7.12 1.75 28.29
CA PHE A 4 -6.95 1.91 26.84
C PHE A 4 -6.54 0.55 26.26
N VAL A 5 -7.45 -0.09 25.54
CA VAL A 5 -7.13 -1.27 24.73
C VAL A 5 -7.07 -0.81 23.28
N ALA A 6 -5.89 -0.91 22.66
CA ALA A 6 -5.67 -0.42 21.30
C ALA A 6 -6.60 -1.10 20.27
N ILE A 7 -6.92 -2.39 20.49
CA ILE A 7 -7.74 -3.17 19.56
C ILE A 7 -9.16 -2.63 19.40
N ASP A 8 -9.74 -2.04 20.47
CA ASP A 8 -11.12 -1.50 20.47
C ASP A 8 -11.27 -0.26 19.59
N HIS A 9 -10.15 0.29 19.11
CA HIS A 9 -10.11 1.49 18.28
C HIS A 9 -9.73 1.18 16.83
N PHE A 10 -9.49 -0.09 16.47
CA PHE A 10 -9.11 -0.46 15.13
C PHE A 10 -10.29 -0.34 14.17
N THR A 11 -10.00 0.12 12.94
CA THR A 11 -11.01 0.23 11.89
C THR A 11 -11.40 -1.15 11.37
N THR A 12 -10.42 -2.07 11.33
CA THR A 12 -10.62 -3.47 10.99
C THR A 12 -10.33 -4.32 12.23
N GLU A 13 -11.38 -4.78 12.92
CA GLU A 13 -11.24 -5.56 14.17
C GLU A 13 -10.61 -6.95 13.95
N THR A 14 -10.91 -7.56 12.81
CA THR A 14 -10.38 -8.87 12.41
C THR A 14 -9.83 -8.75 10.99
N LEU A 15 -8.56 -9.10 10.81
CA LEU A 15 -7.94 -9.08 9.48
C LEU A 15 -8.55 -10.16 8.59
N THR A 16 -8.42 -9.98 7.28
CA THR A 16 -8.77 -11.00 6.30
C THR A 16 -7.89 -12.23 6.51
N ALA A 17 -8.47 -13.29 7.08
CA ALA A 17 -7.76 -14.50 7.43
C ALA A 17 -7.33 -15.29 6.17
N ILE A 18 -6.12 -15.85 6.21
CA ILE A 18 -5.64 -16.80 5.21
C ILE A 18 -6.09 -18.20 5.65
N PRO A 19 -6.81 -18.95 4.80
CA PRO A 19 -7.23 -20.32 5.13
C PRO A 19 -6.01 -21.16 5.56
N PRO A 20 -6.13 -21.98 6.62
CA PRO A 20 -4.97 -22.67 7.20
C PRO A 20 -4.35 -23.73 6.29
N GLU A 21 -5.11 -24.19 5.30
CA GLU A 21 -4.69 -25.15 4.27
C GLU A 21 -3.95 -24.46 3.11
N GLU A 22 -4.10 -23.13 2.98
CA GLU A 22 -3.57 -22.35 1.87
C GLU A 22 -2.27 -21.65 2.27
N LYS A 23 -1.29 -21.72 1.38
CA LYS A 23 -0.02 -20.99 1.53
C LYS A 23 -0.29 -19.49 1.37
N PRO A 24 0.31 -18.62 2.20
CA PRO A 24 0.29 -17.18 1.94
C PRO A 24 0.83 -16.87 0.55
N THR A 25 0.23 -15.90 -0.12
CA THR A 25 0.61 -15.42 -1.45
C THR A 25 0.89 -13.93 -1.36
N TYR A 26 1.55 -13.36 -2.38
CA TYR A 26 1.76 -11.92 -2.43
C TYR A 26 0.45 -11.13 -2.29
N ASN A 27 -0.62 -11.61 -2.94
CA ASN A 27 -1.92 -10.96 -2.91
C ASN A 27 -2.55 -10.97 -1.51
N SER A 28 -2.50 -12.10 -0.78
CA SER A 28 -3.06 -12.16 0.58
C SER A 28 -2.25 -11.35 1.57
N LEU A 29 -0.91 -11.38 1.46
CA LEU A 29 -0.03 -10.55 2.29
C LEU A 29 -0.23 -9.06 2.02
N LYS A 30 -0.45 -8.65 0.76
CA LYS A 30 -0.78 -7.26 0.41
C LYS A 30 -2.03 -6.76 1.11
N ILE A 31 -3.08 -7.59 1.21
CA ILE A 31 -4.32 -7.25 1.93
C ILE A 31 -4.02 -7.08 3.42
N ILE A 32 -3.31 -8.04 4.03
CA ILE A 32 -2.92 -7.97 5.45
C ILE A 32 -2.12 -6.70 5.76
N HIS A 33 -1.13 -6.36 4.92
CA HIS A 33 -0.36 -5.13 5.07
C HIS A 33 -1.26 -3.88 5.02
N GLN A 34 -2.21 -3.81 4.09
CA GLN A 34 -3.14 -2.69 3.98
C GLN A 34 -4.01 -2.52 5.23
N GLU A 35 -4.57 -3.62 5.74
CA GLU A 35 -5.42 -3.62 6.93
C GLU A 35 -4.62 -3.26 8.19
N LEU A 36 -3.42 -3.83 8.36
CA LEU A 36 -2.53 -3.51 9.49
C LEU A 36 -2.06 -2.06 9.44
N ASN A 37 -1.72 -1.55 8.26
CA ASN A 37 -1.35 -0.14 8.07
C ASN A 37 -2.50 0.79 8.45
N ALA A 38 -3.74 0.46 8.03
CA ALA A 38 -4.93 1.22 8.40
C ALA A 38 -5.13 1.23 9.93
N ASN A 39 -5.07 0.07 10.58
CA ASN A 39 -5.22 -0.04 12.04
C ASN A 39 -4.12 0.70 12.81
N ALA A 40 -2.87 0.60 12.36
CA ALA A 40 -1.74 1.34 12.93
C ALA A 40 -1.94 2.87 12.81
N MET A 41 -2.59 3.34 11.74
CA MET A 41 -2.94 4.73 11.53
C MET A 41 -4.20 5.17 12.27
N THR A 42 -4.96 4.28 12.91
CA THR A 42 -6.13 4.72 13.70
C THR A 42 -5.71 5.25 15.07
N ILE A 43 -4.68 4.64 15.67
CA ILE A 43 -4.22 5.03 17.01
C ILE A 43 -3.45 6.35 16.95
N PRO A 44 -3.79 7.38 17.74
CA PRO A 44 -3.08 8.66 17.70
C PRO A 44 -1.69 8.58 18.35
N SER A 45 -0.70 9.18 17.68
CA SER A 45 0.66 9.39 18.19
C SER A 45 1.18 10.75 17.70
N GLY A 46 1.93 11.45 18.54
CA GLY A 46 2.65 12.67 18.16
C GLY A 46 4.09 12.43 17.73
N ILE A 47 4.57 11.18 17.76
CA ILE A 47 5.96 10.83 17.40
C ILE A 47 6.10 10.84 15.88
N GLY A 48 7.28 11.19 15.37
CA GLY A 48 7.57 11.18 13.93
C GLY A 48 6.73 12.22 13.16
N GLY A 49 6.47 13.37 13.76
CA GLY A 49 5.60 14.42 13.21
C GLY A 49 4.09 14.13 13.29
N GLY A 50 3.68 12.96 13.80
CA GLY A 50 2.28 12.61 14.06
C GLY A 50 1.39 12.35 12.83
N HIS A 51 1.92 12.52 11.62
CA HIS A 51 1.16 12.31 10.37
C HIS A 51 0.80 10.85 10.12
N TYR A 52 1.72 9.94 10.40
CA TYR A 52 1.57 8.50 10.14
C TYR A 52 1.41 7.67 11.41
N ARG A 53 1.31 8.33 12.57
CA ARG A 53 0.95 7.70 13.85
C ARG A 53 1.83 6.49 14.17
N HIS A 54 1.28 5.27 14.28
CA HIS A 54 2.06 4.07 14.64
C HIS A 54 2.46 3.20 13.45
N LEU A 55 2.46 3.74 12.22
CA LEU A 55 2.75 3.00 11.00
C LEU A 55 4.15 2.33 10.98
N THR A 56 5.09 2.82 11.79
CA THR A 56 6.43 2.24 11.98
C THR A 56 6.43 0.86 12.64
N LEU A 57 5.33 0.44 13.26
CA LEU A 57 5.19 -0.90 13.82
C LEU A 57 5.01 -1.98 12.75
N VAL A 58 4.67 -1.57 11.53
CA VAL A 58 4.35 -2.45 10.40
C VAL A 58 5.36 -2.27 9.27
N LEU A 59 5.77 -1.03 8.99
CA LEU A 59 6.74 -0.71 7.95
C LEU A 59 8.19 -0.82 8.42
N THR A 60 9.09 -1.12 7.48
CA THR A 60 10.53 -0.95 7.71
C THR A 60 10.89 0.52 7.90
N ALA A 61 11.99 0.81 8.59
CA ALA A 61 12.48 2.17 8.76
C ALA A 61 12.73 2.87 7.40
N ALA A 62 13.22 2.14 6.40
CA ALA A 62 13.45 2.67 5.05
C ALA A 62 12.13 3.07 4.36
N GLN A 63 11.11 2.22 4.42
CA GLN A 63 9.79 2.52 3.86
C GLN A 63 9.13 3.72 4.56
N TYR A 64 9.23 3.80 5.90
CA TYR A 64 8.68 4.92 6.65
C TYR A 64 9.36 6.24 6.29
N ASN A 65 10.70 6.26 6.25
CA ASN A 65 11.46 7.46 5.91
C ASN A 65 11.26 7.93 4.46
N ALA A 66 10.77 7.07 3.57
CA ALA A 66 10.40 7.43 2.21
C ALA A 66 9.06 8.16 2.12
N LEU A 67 8.24 8.13 3.17
CA LEU A 67 6.96 8.82 3.20
C LEU A 67 7.16 10.34 3.35
N PRO A 68 6.34 11.16 2.66
CA PRO A 68 6.48 12.62 2.71
C PRO A 68 6.12 13.16 4.10
N ASN A 69 6.82 14.22 4.53
CA ASN A 69 6.57 14.88 5.82
C ASN A 69 6.71 13.95 7.04
N THR A 70 7.65 13.00 6.98
CA THR A 70 8.04 12.20 8.14
C THR A 70 9.21 12.82 8.88
N GLU A 71 9.20 12.65 10.19
CA GLU A 71 10.39 12.86 11.02
C GLU A 71 10.91 11.51 11.50
N ALA A 72 12.20 11.47 11.88
CA ALA A 72 12.81 10.25 12.39
C ALA A 72 12.01 9.67 13.56
N TRP A 73 11.57 8.42 13.41
CA TRP A 73 10.83 7.73 14.45
C TRP A 73 11.78 7.15 15.51
N ALA A 74 11.56 7.52 16.77
CA ALA A 74 12.21 6.90 17.91
C ALA A 74 11.17 6.17 18.75
N ASN A 75 11.39 4.87 18.99
CA ASN A 75 10.51 4.08 19.84
C ASN A 75 10.46 4.68 21.25
N PRO A 76 9.26 4.88 21.83
CA PRO A 76 9.12 5.31 23.21
C PRO A 76 9.82 4.35 24.18
N ALA A 77 10.67 4.89 25.05
CA ALA A 77 11.26 4.13 26.14
C ALA A 77 10.38 4.20 27.40
N HIS A 78 10.40 3.15 28.22
CA HIS A 78 9.75 3.20 29.53
C HIS A 78 10.46 4.24 30.41
N PRO A 79 9.75 5.20 31.03
CA PRO A 79 10.37 6.27 31.80
C PRO A 79 10.95 5.84 33.17
N GLY A 80 11.09 4.53 33.44
CA GLY A 80 11.40 3.98 34.76
C GLY A 80 10.18 3.84 35.68
N GLN A 81 10.41 3.40 36.92
CA GLN A 81 9.34 3.10 37.90
C GLN A 81 8.76 4.35 38.58
N ALA A 82 9.54 5.42 38.68
CA ALA A 82 9.13 6.65 39.34
C ALA A 82 9.82 7.88 38.71
N PRO A 83 9.23 9.09 38.82
CA PRO A 83 9.88 10.32 38.39
C PRO A 83 11.20 10.55 39.13
N VAL A 84 12.25 10.88 38.39
CA VAL A 84 13.58 11.21 38.95
C VAL A 84 13.74 12.72 39.00
N HIS A 85 13.92 13.27 40.19
CA HIS A 85 14.12 14.70 40.40
C HIS A 85 15.61 15.05 40.59
N GLY A 86 15.99 16.27 40.19
CA GLY A 86 17.32 16.82 40.50
C GLY A 86 17.49 17.12 41.99
N ALA A 87 18.70 17.52 42.39
CA ALA A 87 18.98 17.91 43.77
C ALA A 87 18.24 19.21 44.13
N ALA A 88 17.58 19.23 45.30
CA ALA A 88 16.82 20.37 45.83
C ALA A 88 15.87 21.02 44.79
N PRO A 89 14.93 20.25 44.20
CA PRO A 89 14.09 20.76 43.14
C PRO A 89 13.06 21.75 43.70
N THR A 90 12.76 22.79 42.94
CA THR A 90 11.65 23.70 43.22
C THR A 90 10.30 23.00 42.97
N ALA A 91 9.23 23.51 43.57
CA ALA A 91 7.88 22.97 43.35
C ALA A 91 7.48 22.95 41.87
N ALA A 92 7.86 23.98 41.10
CA ALA A 92 7.62 24.03 39.66
C ALA A 92 8.39 22.94 38.88
N GLN A 93 9.63 22.67 39.27
CA GLN A 93 10.44 21.59 38.66
C GLN A 93 9.85 20.22 38.97
N ILE A 94 9.42 19.96 40.21
CA ILE A 94 8.74 18.71 40.58
C ILE A 94 7.48 18.50 39.72
N ALA A 95 6.65 19.54 39.59
CA ALA A 95 5.42 19.48 38.81
C ALA A 95 5.69 19.13 37.34
N GLU A 96 6.70 19.76 36.72
CA GLU A 96 7.04 19.50 35.33
C GLU A 96 7.65 18.10 35.13
N THR A 97 8.54 17.65 36.02
CA THR A 97 9.09 16.28 35.96
C THR A 97 7.97 15.24 36.03
N ASN A 98 7.00 15.42 36.91
CA ASN A 98 5.86 14.51 37.04
C ASN A 98 4.97 14.53 35.78
N ARG A 99 4.75 15.71 35.19
CA ARG A 99 3.98 15.86 33.95
C ARG A 99 4.66 15.12 32.79
N LEU A 100 5.97 15.29 32.63
CA LEU A 100 6.76 14.62 31.59
C LEU A 100 6.81 13.11 31.80
N PHE A 101 7.00 12.65 33.04
CA PHE A 101 6.95 11.23 33.37
C PHE A 101 5.61 10.60 32.98
N ALA A 102 4.48 11.21 33.37
CA ALA A 102 3.16 10.72 33.04
C ALA A 102 2.87 10.74 31.53
N ALA A 103 3.35 11.76 30.80
CA ALA A 103 3.23 11.83 29.35
C ALA A 103 4.03 10.72 28.66
N ASN A 104 5.28 10.49 29.08
CA ASN A 104 6.15 9.45 28.54
C ASN A 104 5.62 8.05 28.84
N GLU A 105 5.11 7.83 30.05
CA GLU A 105 4.50 6.56 30.46
C GLU A 105 3.26 6.25 29.59
N LYS A 106 2.36 7.23 29.43
CA LYS A 106 1.19 7.08 28.58
C LYS A 106 1.59 6.75 27.13
N GLN A 107 2.56 7.48 26.58
CA GLN A 107 3.05 7.25 25.22
C GLN A 107 3.67 5.86 25.05
N PHE A 108 4.45 5.41 26.02
CA PHE A 108 5.02 4.07 26.06
C PHE A 108 3.93 2.99 26.10
N LEU A 109 2.94 3.12 26.99
CA LEU A 109 1.86 2.14 27.13
C LEU A 109 1.01 2.06 25.87
N ILE A 110 0.69 3.19 25.23
CA ILE A 110 -0.02 3.21 23.95
C ILE A 110 0.79 2.49 22.88
N PHE A 111 2.08 2.80 22.73
CA PHE A 111 2.96 2.16 21.77
C PHE A 111 3.02 0.64 21.96
N ARG A 112 3.27 0.16 23.18
CA ARG A 112 3.32 -1.28 23.50
C ARG A 112 1.97 -1.97 23.33
N GLY A 113 0.89 -1.27 23.68
CA GLY A 113 -0.47 -1.75 23.49
C GLY A 113 -0.82 -1.94 22.01
N THR A 114 -0.50 -0.96 21.17
CA THR A 114 -0.72 -1.03 19.72
C THR A 114 0.12 -2.14 19.08
N GLU A 115 1.41 -2.26 19.43
CA GLU A 115 2.25 -3.34 18.92
C GLU A 115 1.70 -4.73 19.29
N THR A 116 1.24 -4.89 20.53
CA THR A 116 0.67 -6.16 21.01
C THR A 116 -0.64 -6.47 20.29
N ALA A 117 -1.50 -5.46 20.07
CA ALA A 117 -2.77 -5.63 19.38
C ALA A 117 -2.58 -6.00 17.90
N LEU A 118 -1.69 -5.31 17.18
CA LEU A 118 -1.36 -5.62 15.79
C LEU A 118 -0.77 -7.03 15.65
N LYS A 119 0.15 -7.41 16.54
CA LYS A 119 0.72 -8.76 16.56
C LYS A 119 -0.36 -9.82 16.79
N LYS A 120 -1.28 -9.58 17.73
CA LYS A 120 -2.38 -10.51 18.01
C LYS A 120 -3.24 -10.73 16.77
N GLN A 121 -3.66 -9.66 16.11
CA GLN A 121 -4.44 -9.74 14.87
C GLN A 121 -3.71 -10.54 13.77
N LEU A 122 -2.42 -10.29 13.60
CA LEU A 122 -1.61 -10.99 12.59
C LEU A 122 -1.50 -12.49 12.87
N LEU A 123 -1.29 -12.88 14.14
CA LEU A 123 -1.23 -14.29 14.55
C LEU A 123 -2.58 -15.00 14.48
N GLU A 124 -3.69 -14.26 14.55
CA GLU A 124 -5.04 -14.81 14.34
C GLU A 124 -5.37 -14.97 12.85
N ALA A 125 -4.84 -14.08 12.01
CA ALA A 125 -5.09 -14.08 10.57
C ALA A 125 -4.26 -15.12 9.80
N VAL A 126 -3.05 -15.43 10.29
CA VAL A 126 -2.11 -16.35 9.62
C VAL A 126 -1.95 -17.62 10.43
N SER A 127 -2.09 -18.76 9.77
CA SER A 127 -1.91 -20.07 10.41
C SER A 127 -0.51 -20.23 11.01
N ASN A 128 -0.44 -20.80 12.21
CA ASN A 128 0.82 -21.01 12.92
C ASN A 128 1.83 -21.84 12.11
N THR A 129 1.38 -22.67 11.16
CA THR A 129 2.26 -23.43 10.24
C THR A 129 3.28 -22.52 9.54
N PHE A 130 2.87 -21.30 9.16
CA PHE A 130 3.69 -20.34 8.41
C PHE A 130 4.49 -19.38 9.31
N THR A 131 4.21 -19.34 10.61
CA THR A 131 4.90 -18.43 11.55
C THR A 131 5.72 -19.19 12.61
N ASN A 132 5.57 -20.50 12.71
CA ASN A 132 6.16 -21.32 13.78
C ASN A 132 7.70 -21.23 13.84
N THR A 133 8.36 -20.93 12.73
CA THR A 133 9.81 -20.73 12.66
C THR A 133 10.29 -19.61 13.59
N LEU A 134 9.46 -18.58 13.80
CA LEU A 134 9.76 -17.47 14.69
C LEU A 134 9.39 -17.77 16.16
N LYS A 135 8.67 -18.86 16.43
CA LYS A 135 8.17 -19.18 17.75
C LYS A 135 9.30 -19.73 18.62
N HIS A 136 9.66 -18.99 19.66
CA HIS A 136 10.65 -19.47 20.60
C HIS A 136 10.09 -20.55 21.53
N LYS A 137 10.93 -21.53 21.90
CA LYS A 137 10.53 -22.68 22.72
C LYS A 137 10.00 -22.30 24.11
N MET A 138 10.61 -21.33 24.79
CA MET A 138 10.26 -20.98 26.18
C MET A 138 9.25 -19.84 26.32
N TYR A 139 9.24 -18.90 25.40
CA TYR A 139 8.44 -17.67 25.52
C TYR A 139 7.54 -17.42 24.30
N GLY A 140 7.44 -18.38 23.38
CA GLY A 140 6.60 -18.28 22.19
C GLY A 140 6.95 -17.06 21.34
N TYR A 141 5.94 -16.26 21.00
CA TYR A 141 6.07 -15.02 20.23
C TYR A 141 6.27 -13.77 21.12
N ALA A 142 6.63 -13.91 22.40
CA ALA A 142 6.71 -12.77 23.31
C ALA A 142 7.72 -11.70 22.87
N GLN A 143 8.88 -12.13 22.38
CA GLN A 143 9.96 -11.25 21.90
C GLN A 143 9.90 -10.93 20.41
N VAL A 144 8.96 -11.55 19.67
CA VAL A 144 8.77 -11.29 18.25
C VAL A 144 7.79 -10.13 18.08
N THR A 145 8.14 -9.19 17.22
CA THR A 145 7.33 -8.02 16.85
C THR A 145 6.41 -8.35 15.67
N ALA A 146 5.35 -7.55 15.46
CA ALA A 146 4.49 -7.70 14.29
C ALA A 146 5.29 -7.53 12.98
N HIS A 147 6.22 -6.56 12.98
CA HIS A 147 7.11 -6.30 11.85
C HIS A 147 8.00 -7.50 11.49
N GLU A 148 8.59 -8.19 12.48
CA GLU A 148 9.41 -9.38 12.22
C GLU A 148 8.60 -10.54 11.63
N ILE A 149 7.35 -10.71 12.06
CA ILE A 149 6.44 -11.71 11.49
C ILE A 149 6.15 -11.37 10.02
N LEU A 150 5.81 -10.11 9.73
CA LEU A 150 5.57 -9.67 8.35
C LEU A 150 6.81 -9.82 7.48
N ALA A 151 7.98 -9.41 7.97
CA ALA A 151 9.23 -9.56 7.24
C ALA A 151 9.55 -11.02 6.89
N HIS A 152 9.26 -11.96 7.80
CA HIS A 152 9.40 -13.39 7.52
C HIS A 152 8.42 -13.87 6.45
N LEU A 153 7.15 -13.48 6.57
CA LEU A 153 6.11 -13.86 5.61
C LEU A 153 6.40 -13.28 4.22
N ASP A 154 6.83 -12.03 4.13
CA ASP A 154 7.20 -11.38 2.87
C ASP A 154 8.42 -12.05 2.23
N ALA A 155 9.43 -12.40 3.04
CA ALA A 155 10.64 -13.06 2.53
C ALA A 155 10.37 -14.47 2.00
N GLU A 156 9.54 -15.26 2.68
CA GLU A 156 9.30 -16.66 2.33
C GLU A 156 8.15 -16.83 1.31
N TYR A 157 7.15 -15.95 1.37
CA TYR A 157 5.87 -16.11 0.66
C TYR A 157 5.43 -14.87 -0.13
N GLY A 158 6.10 -13.73 0.03
CA GLY A 158 5.77 -12.48 -0.66
C GLY A 158 6.36 -12.34 -2.06
N THR A 159 7.06 -13.36 -2.57
CA THR A 159 7.56 -13.33 -3.96
C THR A 159 6.41 -13.59 -4.92
N VAL A 160 6.21 -12.70 -5.90
CA VAL A 160 5.23 -12.91 -6.97
C VAL A 160 5.68 -14.05 -7.86
N ASP A 161 4.86 -15.10 -7.93
CA ASP A 161 5.10 -16.23 -8.82
C ASP A 161 4.28 -16.14 -10.11
N ALA A 162 4.52 -17.09 -11.02
CA ALA A 162 3.82 -17.14 -12.30
C ALA A 162 2.32 -17.41 -12.14
N ASP A 163 1.88 -18.01 -11.04
CA ASP A 163 0.47 -18.30 -10.79
C ASP A 163 -0.25 -17.05 -10.26
N ASP A 164 0.40 -16.22 -9.43
CA ASP A 164 -0.08 -14.89 -9.05
C ASP A 164 -0.31 -13.99 -10.28
N ILE A 165 0.59 -14.03 -11.27
CA ILE A 165 0.44 -13.31 -12.54
C ILE A 165 -0.76 -13.85 -13.34
N LYS A 166 -0.90 -15.17 -13.45
CA LYS A 166 -2.06 -15.79 -14.14
C LYS A 166 -3.37 -15.45 -13.45
N ASP A 167 -3.40 -15.45 -12.13
CA ASP A 167 -4.58 -15.09 -11.36
C ASP A 167 -4.93 -13.63 -11.53
N ASN A 168 -3.94 -12.74 -11.59
CA ASN A 168 -4.15 -11.34 -11.93
C ASN A 168 -4.74 -11.20 -13.35
N GLU A 169 -4.20 -11.91 -14.33
CA GLU A 169 -4.73 -11.91 -15.70
C GLU A 169 -6.15 -12.47 -15.79
N LYS A 170 -6.46 -13.52 -15.02
CA LYS A 170 -7.78 -14.10 -14.93
C LYS A 170 -8.76 -13.12 -14.29
N ARG A 171 -8.38 -12.47 -13.19
CA ARG A 171 -9.17 -11.42 -12.54
C ARG A 171 -9.37 -10.26 -13.49
N MET A 172 -8.35 -9.82 -14.23
CA MET A 172 -8.46 -8.76 -15.22
C MET A 172 -9.43 -9.13 -16.34
N ASN A 173 -9.40 -10.37 -16.84
CA ASN A 173 -10.24 -10.80 -17.96
C ASN A 173 -11.62 -11.32 -17.56
N ALA A 174 -11.95 -11.38 -16.27
CA ALA A 174 -13.24 -11.85 -15.81
C ALA A 174 -14.39 -11.02 -16.41
N THR A 175 -15.46 -11.68 -16.81
CA THR A 175 -16.62 -11.05 -17.47
C THR A 175 -17.29 -10.05 -16.53
N TRP A 176 -17.40 -8.80 -16.97
CA TRP A 176 -18.15 -7.77 -16.23
C TRP A 176 -19.65 -7.87 -16.52
N ASN A 177 -20.46 -7.79 -15.46
CA ASN A 177 -21.92 -7.81 -15.56
C ASN A 177 -22.46 -6.40 -15.88
N PRO A 178 -23.15 -6.18 -17.02
CA PRO A 178 -23.68 -4.87 -17.39
C PRO A 178 -24.73 -4.28 -16.44
N SER A 179 -25.29 -5.08 -15.54
CA SER A 179 -26.20 -4.61 -14.49
C SER A 179 -25.49 -3.98 -13.29
N GLN A 180 -24.16 -4.13 -13.18
CA GLN A 180 -23.33 -3.49 -12.16
C GLN A 180 -22.83 -2.12 -12.65
N PRO A 181 -22.40 -1.23 -11.73
CA PRO A 181 -21.74 0.01 -12.12
C PRO A 181 -20.54 -0.22 -13.03
N ILE A 182 -20.32 0.67 -14.00
CA ILE A 182 -19.17 0.59 -14.92
C ILE A 182 -17.84 0.83 -14.19
N GLU A 183 -17.91 1.47 -13.03
CA GLU A 183 -16.81 1.70 -12.09
C GLU A 183 -16.15 0.38 -11.67
N ASP A 184 -16.91 -0.70 -11.52
CA ASP A 184 -16.36 -2.01 -11.15
C ASP A 184 -15.42 -2.55 -12.24
N LEU A 185 -15.78 -2.34 -13.52
CA LEU A 185 -14.91 -2.68 -14.65
C LEU A 185 -13.62 -1.84 -14.62
N TYR A 186 -13.73 -0.54 -14.32
CA TYR A 186 -12.56 0.33 -14.23
C TYR A 186 -11.66 -0.02 -13.05
N ASN A 187 -12.22 -0.35 -11.90
CA ASN A 187 -11.48 -0.78 -10.71
C ASN A 187 -10.75 -2.10 -10.98
N GLN A 188 -11.44 -3.08 -11.58
CA GLN A 188 -10.85 -4.35 -12.02
C GLN A 188 -9.62 -4.14 -12.93
N VAL A 189 -9.69 -3.21 -13.87
CA VAL A 189 -8.56 -2.88 -14.76
C VAL A 189 -7.44 -2.15 -14.02
N LYS A 190 -7.78 -1.18 -13.17
CA LYS A 190 -6.80 -0.42 -12.36
C LYS A 190 -6.04 -1.32 -11.40
N ASP A 191 -6.70 -2.27 -10.76
CA ASP A 191 -6.06 -3.17 -9.81
C ASP A 191 -5.10 -4.13 -10.53
N ALA A 192 -5.48 -4.59 -11.73
CA ALA A 192 -4.59 -5.39 -12.57
C ALA A 192 -3.35 -4.63 -13.07
N GLN A 193 -3.52 -3.35 -13.41
CA GLN A 193 -2.42 -2.45 -13.77
C GLN A 193 -1.49 -2.20 -12.59
N LYS A 194 -2.02 -1.90 -11.40
CA LYS A 194 -1.20 -1.72 -10.19
C LYS A 194 -0.37 -2.97 -9.88
N PHE A 195 -0.97 -4.15 -10.01
CA PHE A 195 -0.24 -5.41 -9.83
C PHE A 195 0.91 -5.56 -10.83
N GLY A 196 0.71 -5.23 -12.11
CA GLY A 196 1.78 -5.32 -13.11
C GLY A 196 2.81 -4.19 -13.04
N GLY A 197 2.45 -2.97 -12.65
CA GLY A 197 3.44 -1.90 -12.45
C GLY A 197 4.49 -2.24 -11.40
N ASP A 198 4.11 -3.09 -10.42
CA ASP A 198 5.02 -3.58 -9.39
C ASP A 198 5.86 -4.80 -9.85
N HIS A 199 5.45 -5.55 -10.90
CA HIS A 199 6.02 -6.88 -11.23
C HIS A 199 6.14 -7.27 -12.72
N ASP A 200 5.32 -6.75 -13.64
CA ASP A 200 5.30 -7.03 -15.09
C ASP A 200 4.64 -5.93 -15.97
N ASP A 201 5.42 -5.28 -16.83
CA ASP A 201 4.99 -4.27 -17.82
C ASP A 201 3.98 -4.82 -18.86
N ILE A 202 3.90 -6.13 -19.06
CA ILE A 202 2.99 -6.76 -20.04
C ILE A 202 1.52 -6.57 -19.61
N SER A 203 1.24 -6.42 -18.32
CA SER A 203 -0.12 -6.21 -17.81
C SER A 203 -0.73 -4.91 -18.37
N GLU A 204 0.07 -3.85 -18.53
CA GLU A 204 -0.41 -2.56 -19.04
C GLU A 204 -0.86 -2.67 -20.51
N LYS A 205 -0.09 -3.38 -21.34
CA LYS A 205 -0.46 -3.67 -22.74
C LYS A 205 -1.74 -4.50 -22.82
N LYS A 206 -1.86 -5.55 -22.00
CA LYS A 206 -3.05 -6.41 -21.96
C LYS A 206 -4.29 -5.66 -21.45
N SER A 207 -4.12 -4.78 -20.46
CA SER A 207 -5.19 -3.93 -19.92
C SER A 207 -5.77 -2.98 -20.99
N SER A 208 -4.89 -2.35 -21.78
CA SER A 208 -5.26 -1.46 -22.89
C SER A 208 -6.01 -2.21 -23.99
N GLN A 209 -5.58 -3.43 -24.31
CA GLN A 209 -6.27 -4.29 -25.29
C GLN A 209 -7.67 -4.69 -24.81
N ARG A 210 -7.85 -5.01 -23.52
CA ARG A 210 -9.17 -5.33 -22.96
C ARG A 210 -10.11 -4.11 -22.98
N HIS A 211 -9.61 -2.94 -22.59
CA HIS A 211 -10.39 -1.70 -22.66
C HIS A 211 -10.92 -1.45 -24.08
N HIS A 212 -10.06 -1.62 -25.09
CA HIS A 212 -10.46 -1.53 -26.50
C HIS A 212 -11.50 -2.61 -26.87
N ARG A 213 -11.34 -3.86 -26.43
CA ARG A 213 -12.28 -4.95 -26.75
C ARG A 213 -13.68 -4.75 -26.16
N GLU A 214 -13.80 -4.28 -24.92
CA GLU A 214 -15.07 -4.22 -24.20
C GLU A 214 -15.86 -2.93 -24.48
N LEU A 215 -15.16 -1.82 -24.72
CA LEU A 215 -15.80 -0.52 -24.92
C LEU A 215 -15.96 -0.18 -26.41
N ASN A 216 -15.07 -0.61 -27.29
CA ASN A 216 -15.20 -0.28 -28.71
C ASN A 216 -16.51 -0.81 -29.34
N PRO A 217 -16.98 -2.05 -29.08
CA PRO A 217 -18.26 -2.53 -29.62
C PRO A 217 -19.49 -1.78 -29.07
N LYS A 218 -19.41 -1.25 -27.83
CA LYS A 218 -20.51 -0.54 -27.17
C LYS A 218 -20.63 0.91 -27.62
N TRP A 219 -19.50 1.57 -27.94
CA TRP A 219 -19.47 2.90 -28.53
C TRP A 219 -19.63 2.89 -30.07
N SER A 220 -19.38 1.74 -30.71
CA SER A 220 -19.49 1.57 -32.17
C SER A 220 -20.94 1.60 -32.72
N PHE A 221 -21.97 1.57 -31.87
CA PHE A 221 -23.35 1.74 -32.33
C PHE A 221 -23.76 3.21 -32.55
N HIS A 222 -22.87 4.18 -32.29
CA HIS A 222 -23.12 5.61 -32.57
C HIS A 222 -22.05 6.30 -33.43
N CYS A 223 -21.06 5.57 -33.93
CA CYS A 223 -20.06 6.14 -34.84
C CYS A 223 -19.85 5.24 -36.06
N CYS A 224 -20.05 5.85 -37.23
CA CYS A 224 -19.91 5.29 -38.57
C CYS A 224 -18.61 4.45 -38.73
N PRO A 225 -18.60 3.34 -39.51
CA PRO A 225 -17.52 2.36 -39.42
C PRO A 225 -16.21 2.87 -40.02
N LEU A 226 -15.18 3.02 -39.18
CA LEU A 226 -13.78 3.29 -39.54
C LEU A 226 -13.07 2.09 -40.20
N ARG A 227 -13.76 1.27 -40.99
CA ARG A 227 -13.16 0.13 -41.73
C ARG A 227 -12.58 0.53 -43.09
N SER A 228 -12.69 1.79 -43.51
CA SER A 228 -12.25 2.26 -44.84
C SER A 228 -10.97 3.11 -44.86
N GLN A 229 -10.29 3.28 -43.71
CA GLN A 229 -9.11 4.17 -43.60
C GLN A 229 -7.76 3.45 -43.42
N GLN A 230 -7.72 2.14 -43.14
CA GLN A 230 -6.44 1.42 -42.94
C GLN A 230 -5.67 1.09 -44.23
N ASN A 231 -6.29 1.24 -45.41
CA ASN A 231 -5.68 0.90 -46.71
C ASN A 231 -5.56 2.09 -47.68
N ARG A 232 -5.39 3.32 -47.20
CA ARG A 232 -5.06 4.47 -48.07
C ARG A 232 -3.58 4.84 -47.88
N PRO A 233 -2.78 4.92 -48.96
CA PRO A 233 -1.41 5.40 -48.84
C PRO A 233 -1.41 6.87 -48.40
N TRP A 234 -0.44 7.22 -47.54
CA TRP A 234 -0.27 8.56 -46.97
C TRP A 234 -0.28 9.65 -48.08
N PRO A 235 -1.02 10.76 -47.91
CA PRO A 235 -0.99 11.84 -48.89
C PRO A 235 0.38 12.52 -48.83
N THR A 236 1.19 12.33 -49.88
CA THR A 236 2.40 13.11 -50.09
C THR A 236 2.01 14.58 -50.19
N SER A 237 2.65 15.41 -49.37
CA SER A 237 2.37 16.84 -49.36
C SER A 237 2.76 17.47 -50.70
N LYS A 238 1.78 17.72 -51.57
CA LYS A 238 1.95 18.70 -52.65
C LYS A 238 1.92 20.10 -52.02
N ARG A 239 3.07 20.54 -51.52
CA ARG A 239 3.32 21.95 -51.19
C ARG A 239 4.73 22.33 -51.62
N ASN A 240 4.86 22.68 -52.90
CA ASN A 240 5.65 23.83 -53.39
C ASN A 240 5.85 23.75 -54.91
N SER A 241 4.91 24.32 -55.67
CA SER A 241 5.12 24.66 -57.09
C SER A 241 4.82 26.13 -57.38
N ARG A 242 4.83 27.00 -56.36
CA ARG A 242 4.51 28.44 -56.51
C ARG A 242 5.66 29.41 -56.22
N LEU A 243 6.89 28.92 -56.10
CA LEU A 243 8.08 29.78 -55.91
C LEU A 243 9.18 29.59 -56.97
N GLN A 244 8.97 28.75 -57.99
CA GLN A 244 9.98 28.56 -59.05
C GLN A 244 9.71 29.36 -60.34
N THR A 245 8.54 30.02 -60.50
CA THR A 245 8.22 30.80 -61.71
C THR A 245 8.47 32.31 -61.59
N ARG A 246 9.22 32.75 -60.56
CA ARG A 246 9.63 34.16 -60.42
C ARG A 246 11.15 34.38 -60.50
N LYS A 247 11.95 33.33 -60.68
CA LYS A 247 13.41 33.46 -60.84
C LYS A 247 13.90 33.39 -62.30
N ASP A 248 13.04 33.01 -63.24
CA ASP A 248 13.41 32.87 -64.66
C ASP A 248 12.86 34.01 -65.55
N ALA A 249 12.42 35.13 -64.95
CA ALA A 249 11.94 36.32 -65.66
C ALA A 249 12.80 37.59 -65.44
N GLU A 250 13.93 37.49 -64.73
CA GLU A 250 14.90 38.58 -64.54
C GLU A 250 16.32 38.20 -65.02
N SER A 251 16.40 37.42 -66.11
CA SER A 251 17.65 37.19 -66.84
C SER A 251 17.38 37.12 -68.35
N SER A 252 16.86 38.23 -68.89
CA SER A 252 16.87 38.59 -70.31
C SER A 252 16.33 40.02 -70.47
N LEU A 253 17.17 41.01 -70.11
CA LEU A 253 17.36 42.34 -70.71
C LEU A 253 18.25 43.18 -69.79
#